data_AF-A0A2A8TXG3-F1
#
_entry.id   AF-A0A2A8TXG3-F1
#
_cell.length_a   1.000
_cell.length_b   1.000
_cell.length_c   1.000
_cell.angle_alpha   90.00
_cell.angle_beta   90.00
_cell.angle_gamma   90.00
#
_symmetry.space_group_name_H-M   'P 1'
#
loop_
_entity.id
_entity.type
_entity.pdbx_description
1 polymer ?
#
loop_
_entity_poly.entity_id
_entity_poly.type
_entity_poly.pdbx_seq_one_letter_code
_entity_poly.pdbx_strand_id
1 'polypeptide(L)' 'MSRRGNCWDNACIENFFSHFEAGCFYLYSFRKANEIKFTVPKYIHFYNHQRFQKKLNNLSPYKYRTQVA' A
#
# COMPACT_ATOMS: atom_id res chain seq x y z
N MET A 1 -5.72 27.01 8.81
CA MET A 1 -4.32 26.74 8.37
C MET A 1 -3.96 25.34 8.79
N SER A 2 -3.69 24.45 7.83
CA SER A 2 -3.23 23.09 8.10
C SER A 2 -1.95 23.14 8.92
N ARG A 3 -1.88 22.38 10.02
CA ARG A 3 -0.64 22.18 10.78
C ARG A 3 0.48 21.78 9.81
N ARG A 4 1.71 22.25 10.03
CA ARG A 4 2.89 21.80 9.28
C ARG A 4 2.92 20.26 9.31
N GLY A 5 3.00 19.64 8.13
CA GLY A 5 3.08 18.19 8.01
C GLY A 5 4.21 17.65 8.88
N ASN A 6 3.93 16.57 9.61
CA ASN A 6 4.92 15.89 10.42
C ASN A 6 5.22 14.52 9.79
N CYS A 7 6.39 13.96 10.08
CA CYS A 7 6.83 12.70 9.45
C CYS A 7 5.89 11.52 9.73
N TRP A 8 5.19 11.52 10.87
CA TRP A 8 4.23 10.45 11.21
C TRP A 8 2.99 10.46 10.33
N ASP A 9 2.55 11.65 9.90
CA ASP A 9 1.41 11.82 9.00
C ASP A 9 1.68 11.20 7.61
N ASN A 10 2.93 11.32 7.15
CA ASN A 10 3.34 10.85 5.83
C ASN A 10 3.88 9.40 5.83
N ALA A 11 4.39 8.91 6.96
CA ALA A 11 5.04 7.61 7.06
C ALA A 11 4.20 6.44 6.51
N CYS A 12 2.89 6.46 6.74
CA CYS A 12 1.98 5.42 6.26
C CYS A 12 1.90 5.38 4.73
N ILE A 13 1.77 6.55 4.09
CA ILE A 13 1.61 6.64 2.65
C ILE A 13 2.95 6.47 1.92
N GLU A 14 4.06 6.95 2.50
CA GLU A 14 5.41 6.71 2.00
C GLU A 14 5.72 5.22 1.98
N ASN A 15 5.44 4.50 3.07
CA ASN A 15 5.64 3.06 3.13
C ASN A 15 4.78 2.31 2.09
N PHE A 16 3.56 2.77 1.82
CA PHE A 16 2.75 2.21 0.74
C PHE A 16 3.42 2.42 -0.62
N PHE A 17 3.86 3.64 -0.94
CA PHE A 17 4.48 3.97 -2.21
C PHE A 17 5.80 3.25 -2.45
N SER A 18 6.68 3.15 -1.45
CA SER A 18 7.93 2.40 -1.57
C SER A 18 7.67 0.93 -1.94
N HIS A 19 6.62 0.33 -1.39
CA HIS A 19 6.24 -1.04 -1.73
C HIS A 19 5.55 -1.16 -3.08
N PHE A 20 4.72 -0.19 -3.44
CA PHE A 20 4.06 -0.15 -4.73
C PHE A 20 5.07 -0.02 -5.86
N GLU A 21 6.08 0.83 -5.70
CA GLU A 21 7.18 0.96 -6.65
C GLU A 21 7.97 -0.35 -6.78
N ALA A 22 8.47 -0.89 -5.65
CA ALA A 22 9.25 -2.14 -5.61
C ALA A 22 8.50 -3.37 -6.13
N GLY A 23 7.21 -3.51 -5.79
CA GLY A 23 6.43 -4.70 -6.10
C GLY A 23 5.61 -4.60 -7.40
N CYS A 24 5.41 -3.40 -7.94
CA CYS A 24 4.58 -3.21 -9.13
C CYS A 24 5.37 -2.59 -10.27
N PHE A 25 6.00 -1.43 -10.08
CA PHE A 25 6.71 -0.76 -11.17
C PHE A 25 8.05 -1.39 -11.53
N TYR A 26 8.79 -1.92 -10.55
CA TYR A 26 10.05 -2.60 -10.83
C TYR A 26 9.85 -4.02 -11.41
N LEU A 27 8.70 -4.66 -11.15
CA LEU A 27 8.41 -6.02 -11.62
C LEU A 27 7.58 -6.06 -12.91
N TYR A 28 6.85 -4.99 -13.22
CA TYR A 28 5.95 -4.92 -14.39
C TYR A 28 6.25 -3.69 -15.24
N SER A 29 6.36 -3.88 -16.55
CA SER A 29 6.44 -2.79 -17.52
C SER A 29 5.05 -2.48 -18.07
N PHE A 30 4.62 -1.22 -17.95
CA PHE A 30 3.34 -0.75 -18.47
C PHE A 30 3.56 -0.05 -19.82
N ARG A 31 2.76 -0.39 -20.83
CA ARG A 31 2.85 0.21 -22.17
C ARG A 31 1.78 1.27 -22.39
N LYS A 32 0.66 1.19 -21.66
CA LYS A 32 -0.49 2.10 -21.77
C LYS A 32 -0.91 2.62 -20.41
N ALA A 33 -1.30 3.89 -20.35
CA ALA A 33 -1.82 4.50 -19.13
C ALA A 33 -3.05 3.77 -18.55
N ASN A 34 -3.88 3.14 -19.40
CA ASN A 34 -5.02 2.35 -18.92
C ASN A 34 -4.59 1.14 -18.09
N GLU A 35 -3.46 0.50 -18.40
CA GLU A 35 -2.97 -0.66 -17.63
C GLU A 35 -2.64 -0.25 -16.19
N ILE A 36 -2.08 0.95 -16.01
CA ILE A 36 -1.80 1.54 -14.70
C ILE A 36 -3.12 1.81 -13.96
N LYS A 37 -4.11 2.41 -14.64
CA LYS A 37 -5.44 2.69 -14.06
C LYS A 37 -6.14 1.44 -13.53
N PHE A 38 -5.96 0.28 -14.16
CA PHE A 38 -6.49 -0.99 -13.67
C PHE A 38 -5.61 -1.66 -12.62
N THR A 39 -4.29 -1.46 -12.68
CA THR A 39 -3.35 -2.11 -11.77
C THR A 39 -3.31 -1.45 -10.40
N VAL A 40 -3.38 -0.13 -10.32
CA VAL A 40 -3.39 0.63 -9.06
C VAL A 40 -4.46 0.13 -8.07
N PRO A 41 -5.76 0.06 -8.43
CA PRO A 41 -6.80 -0.41 -7.50
C PRO A 41 -6.62 -1.88 -7.11
N LYS A 42 -6.15 -2.72 -8.04
CA LYS A 42 -5.83 -4.13 -7.74
C LYS A 42 -4.71 -4.24 -6.72
N TYR A 43 -3.66 -3.46 -6.87
CA TYR A 43 -2.55 -3.44 -5.93
C TYR A 43 -2.97 -2.91 -4.56
N ILE A 44 -3.79 -1.86 -4.50
CA ILE A 44 -4.35 -1.35 -3.24
C ILE A 44 -5.15 -2.44 -2.52
N HIS A 45 -5.99 -3.20 -3.26
CA HIS A 45 -6.75 -4.30 -2.68
C HIS A 45 -5.82 -5.40 -2.15
N PHE A 46 -4.83 -5.83 -2.94
CA PHE A 46 -3.82 -6.79 -2.52
C PHE A 46 -3.08 -6.34 -1.26
N TYR A 47 -2.60 -5.09 -1.23
CA TYR A 47 -1.87 -4.52 -0.11
C TYR A 47 -2.68 -4.56 1.19
N ASN A 48 -3.97 -4.20 1.13
CA ASN A 48 -4.81 -4.09 2.31
C ASN A 48 -5.37 -5.44 2.80
N HIS A 49 -5.76 -6.32 1.87
CA HIS A 49 -6.52 -7.53 2.24
C HIS A 49 -5.69 -8.81 2.23
N GLN A 50 -4.65 -8.87 1.40
CA GLN A 50 -3.94 -10.13 1.11
C GLN A 50 -2.49 -10.12 1.58
N ARG A 51 -1.82 -8.96 1.57
CA ARG A 51 -0.41 -8.87 1.89
C ARG A 51 -0.13 -9.08 3.38
N PHE A 52 0.62 -10.11 3.71
CA PHE A 52 1.09 -10.35 5.08
C PHE A 52 2.20 -9.37 5.48
N GLN A 53 2.11 -8.84 6.70
CA GLN A 53 3.14 -7.97 7.27
C GLN A 53 3.67 -8.57 8.57
N LYS A 54 4.98 -8.79 8.66
CA LYS A 54 5.62 -9.36 9.85
C LYS A 54 5.33 -8.54 11.12
N LYS A 55 5.30 -7.21 10.99
CA LYS A 55 4.95 -6.28 12.07
C LYS A 55 3.50 -6.41 12.57
N LEU A 56 2.62 -7.04 11.78
CA LEU A 56 1.20 -7.25 12.09
C LEU A 56 0.94 -8.74 12.41
N ASN A 57 1.89 -9.44 13.03
CA ASN A 57 1.78 -10.89 13.32
C ASN A 57 1.48 -11.73 12.08
N ASN A 58 2.09 -11.39 10.94
CA ASN A 58 1.84 -12.03 9.64
C ASN A 58 0.39 -11.96 9.18
N LEU A 59 -0.35 -10.91 9.56
CA LEU A 59 -1.69 -10.63 9.08
C LEU A 59 -1.67 -9.58 7.99
N SER A 60 -2.75 -9.51 7.21
CA SER A 60 -2.99 -8.38 6.33
C SER A 60 -3.46 -7.17 7.14
N PRO A 61 -3.25 -5.93 6.64
CA PRO A 61 -3.69 -4.72 7.31
C PRO A 61 -5.17 -4.76 7.71
N TYR A 62 -6.03 -5.26 6.82
CA TYR A 62 -7.45 -5.45 7.11
C TYR A 62 -7.69 -6.45 8.24
N LYS A 63 -7.10 -7.65 8.16
CA LYS A 63 -7.27 -8.70 9.19
C LYS A 63 -6.81 -8.24 10.57
N TYR A 64 -5.67 -7.55 10.61
CA TYR A 64 -5.15 -6.98 11.86
C TYR A 64 -6.13 -5.97 12.47
N ARG A 65 -6.69 -5.06 11.66
CA ARG A 65 -7.71 -4.10 12.12
C ARG A 65 -8.97 -4.78 12.64
N THR A 66 -9.43 -5.84 12.00
CA THR A 66 -10.64 -6.57 12.41
C THR A 66 -10.47 -7.46 13.64
N GLN A 67 -9.23 -7.81 14.03
CA GLN A 67 -8.95 -8.58 15.25
C GLN A 67 -8.81 -7.71 16.50
N VAL A 68 -8.50 -6.43 16.31
CA VAL A 68 -8.35 -5.43 17.38
C VAL A 68 -9.70 -4.73 17.68
N ALA A 69 -10.77 -5.13 16.98
CA ALA A 69 -12.14 -4.65 17.18
C ALA A 69 -12.88 -5.46 18.25
#